data_AF-A0A971V184-F1
#
_entry.id   AF-A0A971V184-F1
#
_cell.length_a   1.000
_cell.length_b   1.000
_cell.length_c   1.000
_cell.angle_alpha   90.00
_cell.angle_beta   90.00
_cell.angle_gamma   90.00
#
_symmetry.space_group_name_H-M   'P 1'
#
loop_
_entity.id
_entity.type
_entity.pdbx_description
1 polymer ?
#
loop_
_entity_poly.entity_id
_entity_poly.type
_entity_poly.pdbx_seq_one_letter_code
_entity_poly.pdbx_strand_id
1 'polypeptide(L)'
;ADVAEDSGIVLIGVDIGVNGDRTAELEAIGEELAKNENKEVIREVVDRVCANTALKIIDLCIKRNFLPPNSSIGFTGRAIISGNKPQYILEGVTERGIYDDPVDHLVFVDDGLARGAALMGRCMNSIGHPKCPIGGVRGGHCIMAKRIKIGK
;
A
#
# COMPACT_ATOMS: atom_id res chain seq x y z
N ALA A 1 11.05 -2.75 -16.15
CA ALA A 1 11.26 -1.45 -15.47
C ALA A 1 10.84 -0.32 -16.41
N ASP A 2 11.24 -0.43 -17.68
CA ASP A 2 11.04 0.55 -18.75
C ASP A 2 9.59 1.09 -18.85
N VAL A 3 8.57 0.20 -18.86
CA VAL A 3 7.15 0.60 -18.92
C VAL A 3 6.69 1.42 -17.71
N ALA A 4 7.26 1.16 -16.52
CA ALA A 4 6.92 1.90 -15.32
C ALA A 4 7.54 3.30 -15.36
N GLU A 5 8.79 3.41 -15.82
CA GLU A 5 9.48 4.68 -15.98
C GLU A 5 8.78 5.57 -17.01
N ASP A 6 8.40 5.01 -18.17
CA ASP A 6 7.64 5.72 -19.21
C ASP A 6 6.26 6.23 -18.73
N SER A 7 5.69 5.57 -17.71
CA SER A 7 4.40 5.91 -17.13
C SER A 7 4.51 6.84 -15.90
N GLY A 8 5.72 7.29 -15.54
CA GLY A 8 5.96 8.07 -14.32
C GLY A 8 5.69 7.29 -13.03
N ILE A 9 5.77 5.96 -13.07
CA ILE A 9 5.58 5.06 -11.93
C ILE A 9 6.93 4.79 -11.30
N VAL A 10 7.05 5.10 -10.01
CA VAL A 10 8.22 4.70 -9.22
C VAL A 10 7.99 3.31 -8.64
N LEU A 11 8.91 2.39 -8.93
CA LEU A 11 8.94 1.05 -8.35
C LEU A 11 9.95 1.00 -7.20
N ILE A 12 9.48 0.60 -6.02
CA ILE A 12 10.32 0.37 -4.84
C ILE A 12 10.33 -1.12 -4.57
N GLY A 13 11.48 -1.76 -4.82
CA GLY A 13 11.71 -3.16 -4.48
C GLY A 13 12.21 -3.30 -3.04
N VAL A 14 11.80 -4.39 -2.39
CA VAL A 14 12.40 -4.86 -1.14
C VAL A 14 13.14 -6.14 -1.47
N ASP A 15 14.40 -6.21 -1.07
CA ASP A 15 15.26 -7.36 -1.31
C ASP A 15 16.02 -7.72 -0.03
N ILE A 16 16.49 -8.97 0.03
CA ILE A 16 17.37 -9.46 1.09
C ILE A 16 18.82 -9.49 0.60
N GLY A 17 19.50 -8.36 0.83
CA GLY A 17 20.87 -8.15 0.36
C GLY A 17 20.89 -7.63 -1.07
N VAL A 18 21.60 -8.32 -1.96
CA VAL A 18 21.73 -8.02 -3.39
C VAL A 18 21.29 -9.23 -4.21
N ASN A 19 20.14 -9.12 -4.87
CA ASN A 19 19.48 -10.21 -5.59
C ASN A 19 19.24 -11.46 -4.73
N GLY A 20 18.86 -11.26 -3.46
CA GLY A 20 18.57 -12.35 -2.55
C GLY A 20 19.79 -13.16 -2.06
N ASP A 21 21.01 -12.63 -2.21
CA ASP A 21 22.25 -13.30 -1.79
C ASP A 21 22.28 -13.69 -0.31
N ARG A 22 21.48 -13.04 0.53
CA ARG A 22 21.37 -13.30 1.98
C ARG A 22 20.18 -14.17 2.37
N THR A 23 19.57 -14.88 1.43
CA THR A 23 18.43 -15.79 1.70
C THR A 23 18.80 -16.87 2.73
N ALA A 24 20.00 -17.45 2.64
CA ALA A 24 20.45 -18.47 3.59
C ALA A 24 20.52 -17.96 5.04
N GLU A 25 20.89 -16.70 5.25
CA GLU A 25 20.91 -16.10 6.59
C GLU A 25 19.48 -15.95 7.15
N LEU A 26 18.52 -15.56 6.32
CA LEU A 26 17.11 -15.47 6.73
C LEU A 26 16.51 -16.84 7.03
N GLU A 27 16.85 -17.86 6.24
CA GLU A 27 16.44 -19.23 6.50
C GLU A 27 16.98 -19.73 7.84
N ALA A 28 18.24 -19.43 8.17
CA ALA A 28 18.83 -19.78 9.46
C ALA A 28 18.09 -19.11 10.64
N ILE A 29 17.74 -17.82 10.52
CA ILE A 29 16.93 -17.11 11.53
C ILE A 29 15.54 -17.77 11.66
N GLY A 30 14.91 -18.11 10.53
CA GLY A 30 13.62 -18.79 10.52
C GLY A 30 13.66 -20.17 11.16
N GLU A 31 14.72 -20.94 10.90
CA GLU A 31 14.95 -22.26 11.50
C GLU A 31 15.17 -22.17 13.01
N GLU A 32 15.96 -21.20 13.47
CA GLU A 32 16.17 -20.95 14.90
C GLU A 32 14.86 -20.62 15.62
N LEU A 33 14.07 -19.68 15.08
CA LEU A 33 12.77 -19.32 15.64
C LEU A 33 11.80 -20.50 15.64
N ALA A 34 11.77 -21.29 14.57
CA ALA A 34 10.89 -22.46 14.47
C ALA A 34 11.23 -23.56 15.49
N LYS A 35 12.50 -23.68 15.91
CA LYS A 35 12.93 -24.65 16.93
C LYS A 35 12.67 -24.18 18.35
N ASN A 36 12.84 -22.88 18.61
CA ASN A 36 12.88 -22.33 19.96
C ASN A 36 11.56 -21.71 20.43
N GLU A 37 10.72 -21.25 19.49
CA GLU A 37 9.53 -20.47 19.80
C GLU A 37 8.22 -21.18 19.43
N ASN A 38 7.13 -20.73 20.04
CA ASN A 38 5.80 -21.23 19.71
C ASN A 38 5.21 -20.50 18.47
N LYS A 39 4.14 -21.08 17.92
CA LYS A 39 3.47 -20.56 16.71
C LYS A 39 2.96 -19.12 16.87
N GLU A 40 2.52 -18.73 18.06
CA GLU A 40 2.00 -17.38 18.30
C GLU A 40 3.13 -16.34 18.24
N VAL A 41 4.30 -16.65 18.83
CA VAL A 41 5.50 -15.81 18.75
C VAL A 41 5.97 -15.69 17.30
N ILE A 42 6.04 -16.80 16.56
CA ILE A 42 6.45 -16.80 15.16
C ILE A 42 5.50 -15.92 14.32
N ARG A 43 4.18 -16.04 14.54
CA ARG A 43 3.17 -15.22 13.85
C ARG A 43 3.38 -13.73 14.15
N GLU A 44 3.58 -13.38 15.42
CA GLU A 44 3.82 -12.00 15.84
C GLU A 44 5.09 -11.42 15.21
N VAL A 45 6.18 -12.20 15.16
CA VAL A 45 7.43 -11.79 14.50
C VAL A 45 7.18 -11.50 13.02
N VAL A 46 6.48 -12.38 12.31
CA VAL A 46 6.14 -12.19 10.89
C VAL A 46 5.27 -10.95 10.70
N ASP A 47 4.27 -10.73 11.56
CA ASP A 47 3.42 -9.54 11.50
C ASP A 47 4.24 -8.25 11.66
N ARG A 48 5.12 -8.20 12.67
CA ARG A 48 5.98 -7.04 12.91
C ARG A 48 6.99 -6.79 11.80
N VAL A 49 7.63 -7.83 11.27
CA VAL A 49 8.61 -7.69 10.18
C VAL A 49 7.94 -7.16 8.91
N CYS A 50 6.78 -7.69 8.52
CA CYS A 50 6.03 -7.21 7.36
C CYS A 50 5.56 -5.76 7.56
N ALA A 51 4.99 -5.42 8.72
CA ALA A 51 4.53 -4.07 9.01
C ALA A 51 5.70 -3.07 9.00
N ASN A 52 6.82 -3.40 9.66
CA ASN A 52 8.02 -2.56 9.69
C ASN A 52 8.62 -2.37 8.29
N THR A 53 8.59 -3.41 7.45
CA THR A 53 9.02 -3.30 6.05
C THR A 53 8.16 -2.28 5.29
N ALA A 54 6.83 -2.35 5.42
CA ALA A 54 5.93 -1.38 4.82
C ALA A 54 6.18 0.06 5.34
N LEU A 55 6.36 0.22 6.64
CA LEU A 55 6.67 1.53 7.25
C LEU A 55 8.00 2.12 6.74
N LYS A 56 9.04 1.29 6.53
CA LYS A 56 10.30 1.74 5.92
C LYS A 56 10.13 2.19 4.47
N ILE A 57 9.25 1.54 3.70
CA ILE A 57 8.91 1.98 2.34
C ILE A 57 8.24 3.36 2.41
N ILE A 58 7.31 3.56 3.36
CA ILE A 58 6.66 4.86 3.58
C ILE A 58 7.71 5.92 3.93
N ASP A 59 8.65 5.62 4.84
CA ASP A 59 9.74 6.54 5.20
C ASP A 59 10.59 6.94 3.99
N LEU A 60 10.85 5.99 3.08
CA LEU A 60 11.53 6.27 1.82
C LEU A 60 10.69 7.19 0.92
N CYS A 61 9.39 6.94 0.80
CA CYS A 61 8.47 7.79 0.03
C CYS A 61 8.41 9.22 0.60
N ILE A 62 8.38 9.39 1.91
CA ILE A 62 8.43 10.71 2.57
C ILE A 62 9.73 11.43 2.19
N LYS A 63 10.88 10.77 2.38
CA LYS A 63 12.20 11.33 2.06
C LYS A 63 12.35 11.75 0.60
N ARG A 64 11.64 11.09 -0.31
CA ARG A 64 11.64 11.37 -1.76
C ARG A 64 10.50 12.29 -2.20
N ASN A 65 9.69 12.81 -1.28
CA ASN A 65 8.52 13.65 -1.55
C ASN A 65 7.46 12.97 -2.47
N PHE A 66 7.26 11.66 -2.31
CA PHE A 66 6.27 10.88 -3.06
C PHE A 66 4.90 10.77 -2.36
N LEU A 67 4.76 11.34 -1.15
CA LEU A 67 3.53 11.32 -0.37
C LEU A 67 3.03 12.75 -0.13
N PRO A 68 2.24 13.33 -1.05
CA PRO A 68 1.63 14.63 -0.82
C PRO A 68 0.53 14.53 0.26
N PRO A 69 0.21 15.63 0.99
CA PRO A 69 -0.70 15.59 2.14
C PRO A 69 -2.11 15.09 1.83
N ASN A 70 -2.60 15.32 0.61
CA ASN A 70 -3.93 14.89 0.16
C ASN A 70 -3.94 13.47 -0.44
N SER A 71 -2.85 12.72 -0.35
CA SER A 71 -2.77 11.34 -0.83
C SER A 71 -3.40 10.35 0.15
N SER A 72 -3.64 9.14 -0.33
CA SER A 72 -4.03 7.98 0.46
C SER A 72 -3.05 6.85 0.18
N ILE A 73 -2.80 5.99 1.16
CA ILE A 73 -1.94 4.80 0.99
C ILE A 73 -2.83 3.58 0.95
N GLY A 74 -2.79 2.89 -0.19
CA GLY A 74 -3.49 1.61 -0.39
C GLY A 74 -2.57 0.44 -0.12
N PHE A 75 -3.02 -0.49 0.73
CA PHE A 75 -2.37 -1.77 0.97
C PHE A 75 -3.19 -2.88 0.36
N THR A 76 -2.55 -3.71 -0.44
CA THR A 76 -3.21 -4.85 -1.08
C THR A 76 -2.34 -6.11 -1.04
N GLY A 77 -3.00 -7.26 -1.04
CA GLY A 77 -2.38 -8.57 -0.96
C GLY A 77 -2.36 -9.14 0.46
N ARG A 78 -2.56 -10.46 0.55
CA ARG A 78 -2.63 -11.20 1.83
C ARG A 78 -1.41 -11.00 2.73
N ALA A 79 -0.24 -10.75 2.14
CA ALA A 79 1.01 -10.54 2.87
C ALA A 79 0.96 -9.35 3.84
N ILE A 80 0.12 -8.33 3.57
CA ILE A 80 0.07 -7.11 4.37
C ILE A 80 -1.27 -6.86 5.07
N ILE A 81 -2.36 -7.48 4.61
CA ILE A 81 -3.71 -7.27 5.18
C ILE A 81 -4.14 -8.31 6.22
N SER A 82 -3.32 -9.32 6.47
CA SER A 82 -3.62 -10.42 7.40
C SER A 82 -2.94 -10.23 8.77
N GLY A 83 -3.43 -10.93 9.78
CA GLY A 83 -2.91 -10.84 11.15
C GLY A 83 -3.10 -9.45 11.75
N ASN A 84 -2.17 -9.04 12.60
CA ASN A 84 -2.17 -7.72 13.25
C ASN A 84 -1.46 -6.64 12.42
N LYS A 85 -0.97 -6.97 11.21
CA LYS A 85 -0.21 -6.05 10.36
C LYS A 85 -0.95 -4.73 10.07
N PRO A 86 -2.26 -4.71 9.74
CA PRO A 86 -2.97 -3.45 9.51
C PRO A 86 -2.95 -2.53 10.73
N GLN A 87 -3.05 -3.10 11.93
CA GLN A 87 -3.01 -2.36 13.18
C GLN A 87 -1.62 -1.74 13.41
N TYR A 88 -0.55 -2.52 13.26
CA TYR A 88 0.82 -2.00 13.42
C TYR A 88 1.18 -0.93 12.37
N ILE A 89 0.65 -1.06 11.16
CA ILE A 89 0.84 -0.05 10.11
C ILE A 89 0.09 1.23 10.45
N LEU A 90 -1.17 1.13 10.92
CA LEU A 90 -1.95 2.29 11.35
C LEU A 90 -1.25 3.03 12.49
N GLU A 91 -0.79 2.30 13.52
CA GLU A 91 -0.01 2.84 14.63
C GLU A 91 1.26 3.54 14.12
N GLY A 92 2.07 2.86 13.30
CA GLY A 92 3.30 3.42 12.77
C GLY A 92 3.10 4.63 11.84
N VAL A 93 2.01 4.70 11.09
CA VAL A 93 1.65 5.89 10.29
C VAL A 93 1.21 7.04 11.20
N THR A 94 0.43 6.74 12.24
CA THR A 94 -0.04 7.74 13.21
C THR A 94 1.14 8.37 13.94
N GLU A 95 2.11 7.57 14.39
CA GLU A 95 3.34 8.05 15.05
C GLU A 95 4.18 8.98 14.15
N ARG A 96 4.14 8.77 12.84
CA ARG A 96 4.87 9.60 11.86
C ARG A 96 4.18 10.93 11.58
N GLY A 97 2.93 11.12 12.01
CA GLY A 97 2.17 12.36 11.80
C GLY A 97 1.99 12.71 10.31
N ILE A 98 1.91 11.70 9.43
CA ILE A 98 1.82 11.90 7.97
C ILE A 98 0.47 12.54 7.60
N TYR A 99 -0.58 12.17 8.33
CA TYR A 99 -1.96 12.60 8.08
C TYR A 99 -2.59 13.06 9.39
N ASP A 100 -3.47 14.06 9.31
CA ASP A 100 -4.27 14.53 10.46
C ASP A 100 -5.23 13.44 10.97
N ASP A 101 -5.83 12.70 10.03
CA ASP A 101 -6.63 11.51 10.31
C ASP A 101 -6.12 10.30 9.50
N PRO A 102 -5.23 9.48 10.07
CA PRO A 102 -4.71 8.28 9.41
C PRO A 102 -5.82 7.29 9.00
N VAL A 103 -6.92 7.20 9.73
CA VAL A 103 -8.00 6.24 9.45
C VAL A 103 -8.68 6.55 8.12
N ASP A 104 -8.83 7.83 7.77
CA ASP A 104 -9.41 8.27 6.49
C ASP A 104 -8.43 8.14 5.31
N HIS A 105 -7.11 8.01 5.58
CA HIS A 105 -6.06 7.99 4.56
C HIS A 105 -5.52 6.60 4.21
N LEU A 106 -5.72 5.60 5.07
CA LEU A 106 -5.21 4.24 4.86
C LEU A 106 -6.33 3.31 4.39
N VAL A 107 -6.07 2.56 3.32
CA VAL A 107 -7.05 1.65 2.73
C VAL A 107 -6.45 0.26 2.63
N PHE A 108 -7.03 -0.71 3.34
CA PHE A 108 -6.63 -2.11 3.27
C PHE A 108 -7.65 -2.89 2.44
N VAL A 109 -7.20 -3.49 1.34
CA VAL A 109 -8.06 -4.24 0.42
C VAL A 109 -7.46 -5.59 0.06
N ASP A 110 -8.34 -6.58 -0.03
CA ASP A 110 -8.06 -7.92 -0.54
C ASP A 110 -7.41 -7.91 -1.92
N ASP A 111 -8.03 -7.21 -2.87
CA ASP A 111 -7.56 -7.08 -4.25
C ASP A 111 -7.79 -5.65 -4.76
N GLY A 112 -6.71 -4.86 -4.76
CA GLY A 112 -6.72 -3.48 -5.24
C GLY A 112 -6.95 -3.39 -6.75
N LEU A 113 -6.49 -4.37 -7.53
CA LEU A 113 -6.65 -4.38 -8.98
C LEU A 113 -8.11 -4.65 -9.35
N ALA A 114 -8.72 -5.69 -8.78
CA ALA A 114 -10.12 -6.01 -9.03
C ALA A 114 -11.06 -4.89 -8.57
N ARG A 115 -10.81 -4.30 -7.39
CA ARG A 115 -11.60 -3.15 -6.91
C ARG A 115 -11.41 -1.91 -7.77
N GLY A 116 -10.19 -1.63 -8.22
CA GLY A 116 -9.90 -0.54 -9.14
C GLY A 116 -10.64 -0.71 -10.48
N ALA A 117 -10.61 -1.92 -11.05
CA ALA A 117 -11.33 -2.24 -12.28
C ALA A 117 -12.85 -2.09 -12.12
N ALA A 118 -13.43 -2.59 -11.03
CA ALA A 118 -14.84 -2.43 -10.72
C ALA A 118 -15.25 -0.95 -10.58
N LEU A 119 -14.43 -0.15 -9.90
CA LEU A 119 -14.63 1.29 -9.75
C LEU A 119 -14.66 1.99 -11.11
N MET A 120 -13.72 1.66 -11.99
CA MET A 120 -13.65 2.20 -13.35
C MET A 120 -14.88 1.79 -14.16
N GLY A 121 -15.32 0.53 -14.08
CA GLY A 121 -16.53 0.05 -14.74
C GLY A 121 -17.77 0.84 -14.31
N ARG A 122 -17.92 1.11 -13.01
CA ARG A 122 -19.04 1.94 -12.49
C ARG A 122 -18.96 3.38 -12.96
N CYS A 123 -17.75 3.96 -13.00
CA CYS A 123 -17.53 5.30 -13.52
C CYS A 123 -17.91 5.41 -15.01
N MET A 124 -17.47 4.46 -15.84
CA MET A 124 -17.76 4.43 -17.28
C MET A 124 -19.25 4.23 -17.59
N ASN A 125 -19.99 3.53 -16.72
CA ASN A 125 -21.43 3.33 -16.85
C ASN A 125 -22.28 4.43 -16.17
N SER A 126 -21.69 5.59 -15.88
CA SER A 126 -22.39 6.74 -15.26
C SER A 126 -23.10 6.42 -13.94
N ILE A 127 -22.61 5.43 -13.19
CA ILE A 127 -23.15 5.06 -11.88
C ILE A 127 -22.66 6.04 -10.79
N GLY A 128 -21.67 6.88 -11.09
CA GLY A 128 -21.25 8.01 -10.26
C GLY A 128 -21.69 9.36 -10.84
N HIS A 129 -21.99 10.34 -9.99
CA HIS A 129 -22.43 11.68 -10.41
C HIS A 129 -21.71 12.79 -9.63
N PRO A 130 -21.75 14.08 -10.06
CA PRO A 130 -20.93 15.14 -9.44
C PRO A 130 -21.17 15.38 -7.94
N LYS A 131 -22.38 15.09 -7.43
CA LYS A 131 -22.70 15.18 -5.99
C LYS A 131 -22.29 13.93 -5.19
N CYS A 132 -22.05 12.80 -5.87
CA CYS A 132 -21.56 11.55 -5.28
C CYS A 132 -20.51 10.92 -6.22
N PRO A 133 -19.29 11.51 -6.27
CA PRO A 133 -18.25 11.04 -7.17
C PRO A 133 -17.72 9.68 -6.74
N ILE A 134 -17.56 8.77 -7.70
CA ILE A 134 -17.04 7.41 -7.46
C ILE A 134 -15.58 7.29 -7.92
N GLY A 135 -15.00 8.34 -8.51
CA GLY A 135 -13.59 8.36 -8.88
C GLY A 135 -13.08 9.78 -9.11
N GLY A 136 -11.77 9.97 -8.91
CA GLY A 136 -11.11 11.27 -9.04
C GLY A 136 -10.01 11.49 -8.02
N VAL A 137 -9.62 12.76 -7.84
CA VAL A 137 -8.73 13.17 -6.75
C VAL A 137 -9.52 13.19 -5.45
N ARG A 138 -8.93 12.73 -4.36
CA ARG A 138 -9.58 12.74 -3.04
C ARG A 138 -9.99 14.16 -2.63
N GLY A 139 -11.20 14.28 -2.08
CA GLY A 139 -11.85 15.57 -1.78
C GLY A 139 -12.28 16.37 -3.01
N GLY A 140 -12.01 15.88 -4.23
CA GLY A 140 -12.33 16.56 -5.48
C GLY A 140 -13.65 16.10 -6.10
N HIS A 141 -14.07 16.83 -7.13
CA HIS A 141 -15.22 16.46 -7.95
C HIS A 141 -14.91 15.28 -8.88
N CYS A 142 -15.97 14.64 -9.38
CA CYS A 142 -15.90 13.60 -10.39
C CYS A 142 -15.05 14.03 -11.59
N ILE A 143 -14.07 13.21 -11.99
CA ILE A 143 -13.17 13.51 -13.12
C ILE A 143 -13.76 13.16 -14.49
N MET A 144 -14.96 12.57 -14.55
CA MET A 144 -15.58 12.11 -15.80
C MET A 144 -15.68 13.22 -16.86
N ALA A 145 -16.13 14.42 -16.46
CA ALA A 145 -16.21 15.57 -17.37
C ALA A 145 -14.84 15.96 -17.93
N LYS A 146 -13.78 15.89 -17.11
CA LYS A 146 -12.39 16.14 -17.56
C LYS A 146 -11.91 15.07 -18.53
N ARG A 147 -12.20 13.79 -18.27
CA ARG A 147 -11.85 12.67 -19.16
C ARG A 147 -12.55 12.77 -20.52
N ILE A 148 -13.84 13.10 -20.55
CA ILE A 148 -14.61 13.32 -21.79
C ILE A 148 -13.99 14.46 -22.60
N LYS A 149 -13.48 15.51 -21.95
CA LYS A 149 -12.85 16.65 -22.63
C LYS A 149 -11.48 16.32 -23.25
N ILE A 150 -10.72 15.40 -22.65
CA ILE A 150 -9.40 14.96 -23.14
C ILE A 150 -9.53 13.89 -24.23
N GLY A 151 -10.55 13.03 -24.15
CA GLY A 151 -10.81 11.99 -25.15
C GLY A 151 -11.54 12.48 -26.42
N LYS A 152 -11.74 13.78 -26.55
CA LYS A 152 -12.19 14.46 -27.78
C LYS A 152 -11.00 15.12 -28.44
#